data_AF-A0A7C5MAR0-F1
#
_entry.id   AF-A0A7C5MAR0-F1
#
_cell.length_a   1.000
_cell.length_b   1.000
_cell.length_c   1.000
_cell.angle_alpha   90.00
_cell.angle_beta   90.00
_cell.angle_gamma   90.00
#
_symmetry.space_group_name_H-M   'P 1'
#
loop_
_entity.id
_entity.type
_entity.pdbx_description
1 polymer ?
#
loop_
_entity_poly.entity_id
_entity_poly.type
_entity_poly.pdbx_seq_one_letter_code
_entity_poly.pdbx_strand_id
1 'polypeptide(L)'
;MREEIKKEILSLTDMDSWHSVVKDVCKVYPTPFYIINPEIVKDYLKRIRKSFPENTIIAYATKANYSPSIIKLFNNLDLHFDTFTAGEVVHLLNCGGDAEKVM
;
A
#
# COMPACT_ATOMS: atom_id res chain seq x y z
N MET A 1 15.54 -15.10 14.50
CA MET A 1 15.15 -13.73 14.13
C MET A 1 15.32 -13.37 12.64
N ARG A 2 16.53 -13.36 12.03
CA ARG A 2 16.67 -13.01 10.57
C ARG A 2 16.11 -14.07 9.60
N GLU A 3 16.13 -15.34 10.00
CA GLU A 3 15.68 -16.47 9.17
C GLU A 3 14.16 -16.75 9.30
N GLU A 4 13.54 -16.44 10.45
CA GLU A 4 12.08 -16.52 10.61
C GLU A 4 11.36 -15.45 9.79
N ILE A 5 11.89 -14.23 9.79
CA ILE A 5 11.37 -13.13 8.96
C ILE A 5 11.48 -13.48 7.46
N LYS A 6 12.58 -14.13 7.03
CA LYS A 6 12.69 -14.63 5.65
C LYS A 6 11.63 -15.68 5.32
N LYS A 7 11.37 -16.63 6.22
CA LYS A 7 10.36 -17.68 6.02
C LYS A 7 8.95 -17.14 5.87
N GLU A 8 8.59 -16.14 6.67
CA GLU A 8 7.27 -15.49 6.64
C GLU A 8 7.07 -14.63 5.37
N ILE A 9 8.17 -14.01 4.89
CA ILE A 9 8.19 -13.34 3.58
C ILE A 9 8.04 -14.35 2.45
N LEU A 10 8.77 -15.47 2.52
CA LEU A 10 8.73 -16.53 1.51
C LEU A 10 7.33 -17.15 1.36
N SER A 11 6.57 -17.31 2.46
CA SER A 11 5.19 -17.82 2.40
C SER A 11 4.18 -16.83 1.81
N LEU A 12 4.49 -15.52 1.82
CA LEU A 12 3.69 -14.48 1.16
C LEU A 12 4.06 -14.32 -0.33
N THR A 13 5.24 -14.79 -0.73
CA THR A 13 5.78 -14.73 -2.10
C THR A 13 5.75 -16.07 -2.83
N ASP A 14 5.03 -17.07 -2.33
CA ASP A 14 4.95 -18.36 -3.00
C ASP A 14 4.28 -18.17 -4.39
N MET A 15 5.10 -18.24 -5.44
CA MET A 15 4.72 -17.81 -6.78
C MET A 15 3.70 -18.77 -7.41
N ASP A 16 3.71 -20.04 -6.95
CA ASP A 16 2.70 -21.04 -7.29
C ASP A 16 1.32 -20.69 -6.69
N SER A 17 1.30 -20.05 -5.53
CA SER A 17 0.07 -19.55 -4.89
C SER A 17 -0.56 -18.41 -5.71
N TRP A 18 0.23 -17.41 -6.11
CA TRP A 18 -0.28 -16.25 -6.86
C TRP A 18 -0.82 -16.59 -8.25
N HIS A 19 -0.23 -17.58 -8.94
CA HIS A 19 -0.73 -18.01 -10.25
C HIS A 19 -2.18 -18.52 -10.18
N SER A 20 -2.50 -19.28 -9.13
CA SER A 20 -3.87 -19.77 -8.90
C SER A 20 -4.84 -18.63 -8.58
N VAL A 21 -4.45 -17.70 -7.70
CA VAL A 21 -5.24 -16.51 -7.36
C VAL A 21 -5.56 -15.68 -8.60
N VAL A 22 -4.55 -15.38 -9.43
CA VAL A 22 -4.76 -14.61 -10.66
C VAL A 22 -5.75 -15.32 -11.59
N LYS A 23 -5.60 -16.64 -11.78
CA LYS A 23 -6.53 -17.43 -12.61
C LYS A 23 -7.97 -17.37 -12.10
N ASP A 24 -8.17 -17.44 -10.78
CA ASP A 24 -9.50 -17.38 -10.19
C ASP A 24 -10.13 -15.99 -10.33
N VAL A 25 -9.34 -14.92 -10.15
CA VAL A 25 -9.81 -13.55 -10.39
C VAL A 25 -10.18 -13.34 -11.87
N CYS A 26 -9.39 -13.85 -12.81
CA CYS A 26 -9.69 -13.78 -14.25
C CYS A 26 -11.00 -14.47 -14.67
N LYS A 27 -11.50 -15.43 -13.89
CA LYS A 27 -12.82 -16.05 -14.16
C LYS A 27 -13.98 -15.13 -13.81
N VAL A 28 -13.75 -14.17 -12.91
CA VAL A 28 -14.78 -13.28 -12.35
C VAL A 28 -14.69 -11.87 -12.94
N TYR A 29 -13.47 -11.38 -13.22
CA TYR A 29 -13.22 -10.02 -13.69
C TYR A 29 -12.55 -10.03 -15.08
N PRO A 30 -13.06 -9.24 -16.05
CA PRO A 30 -12.45 -9.12 -17.37
C PRO A 30 -11.09 -8.41 -17.29
N THR A 31 -10.17 -8.81 -18.16
CA THR A 31 -8.84 -8.21 -18.25
C THR A 31 -8.82 -6.98 -19.17
N PRO A 32 -7.88 -6.02 -18.97
CA PRO A 32 -6.83 -6.01 -17.94
C PRO A 32 -7.31 -5.45 -16.58
N PHE A 33 -6.72 -5.95 -15.50
CA PHE A 33 -6.91 -5.43 -14.14
C PHE A 33 -5.58 -5.42 -13.37
N TYR A 34 -5.55 -4.69 -12.25
CA TYR A 34 -4.47 -4.73 -11.27
C TYR A 34 -4.92 -5.49 -10.02
N ILE A 35 -4.05 -6.36 -9.47
CA ILE A 35 -4.23 -6.99 -8.15
C ILE A 35 -3.17 -6.41 -7.22
N ILE A 36 -3.59 -6.00 -6.02
CA ILE A 36 -2.71 -5.48 -4.99
C ILE A 36 -2.89 -6.30 -3.73
N ASN A 37 -1.79 -6.77 -3.14
CA ASN A 37 -1.80 -7.39 -1.82
C ASN A 37 -1.53 -6.34 -0.74
N PRO A 38 -2.52 -5.98 0.10
CA PRO A 38 -2.33 -5.00 1.17
C PRO A 38 -1.38 -5.48 2.26
N GLU A 39 -1.21 -6.79 2.47
CA GLU A 39 -0.32 -7.32 3.52
C GLU A 39 1.15 -7.05 3.20
N ILE A 40 1.53 -7.13 1.91
CA ILE A 40 2.87 -6.75 1.45
C ILE A 40 3.15 -5.29 1.81
N VAL A 41 2.19 -4.40 1.57
CA VAL A 41 2.33 -2.97 1.88
C VAL A 41 2.57 -2.76 3.38
N LYS A 42 1.79 -3.44 4.24
CA LYS A 42 1.94 -3.37 5.69
C LYS A 42 3.31 -3.83 6.15
N ASP A 43 3.82 -4.93 5.60
CA ASP A 43 5.12 -5.47 6.00
C ASP A 43 6.29 -4.58 5.57
N TYR A 44 6.22 -3.99 4.38
CA TYR A 44 7.22 -3.01 3.96
C TYR A 44 7.16 -1.76 4.83
N LEU A 45 5.97 -1.26 5.16
CA LEU A 45 5.82 -0.11 6.06
C LEU A 45 6.42 -0.40 7.45
N LYS A 46 6.19 -1.58 8.02
CA LYS A 46 6.81 -1.99 9.30
C LYS A 46 8.34 -1.92 9.21
N ARG A 47 8.93 -2.37 8.10
CA ARG A 47 10.38 -2.30 7.89
C ARG A 47 10.86 -0.86 7.78
N ILE A 48 10.16 -0.02 7.02
CA ILE A 48 10.49 1.41 6.90
C ILE A 48 10.45 2.06 8.28
N ARG A 49 9.36 1.91 9.03
CA ARG A 49 9.24 2.46 10.40
C ARG A 49 10.38 2.01 11.31
N LYS A 50 10.81 0.76 11.23
CA LYS A 50 11.94 0.23 12.03
C LYS A 50 13.31 0.80 11.61
N SER A 51 13.43 1.31 10.38
CA SER A 51 14.68 1.84 9.84
C SER A 51 14.90 3.32 10.14
N PHE A 52 13.90 4.03 10.67
CA PHE A 52 13.96 5.45 10.98
C PHE A 52 13.63 5.71 12.46
N PRO A 53 13.98 6.89 13.03
CA PRO A 53 13.54 7.30 14.36
C PRO A 53 12.01 7.25 14.49
N GLU A 54 11.50 6.97 15.69
CA GLU A 54 10.06 6.78 15.98
C GLU A 54 9.21 8.00 15.60
N ASN A 55 9.75 9.21 15.71
CA ASN A 55 9.09 10.46 15.35
C ASN A 55 9.18 10.83 13.85
N THR A 56 9.64 9.91 13.00
CA THR A 56 9.75 10.17 11.56
C THR A 56 8.38 10.17 10.91
N ILE A 57 8.04 11.28 10.25
CA ILE A 57 6.85 11.35 9.40
C ILE A 57 7.13 10.59 8.11
N ILE A 58 6.32 9.58 7.82
CA ILE A 58 6.36 8.81 6.58
C ILE A 58 5.21 9.27 5.71
N ALA A 59 5.53 9.85 4.56
CA ALA A 59 4.56 10.31 3.58
C ALA A 59 4.57 9.42 2.33
N TYR A 60 3.38 8.99 1.90
CA TYR A 60 3.21 8.27 0.65
C TYR A 60 3.08 9.25 -0.52
N ALA A 61 3.93 9.11 -1.54
CA ALA A 61 3.82 9.87 -2.76
C ALA A 61 2.63 9.39 -3.61
N THR A 62 1.57 10.20 -3.70
CA THR A 62 0.32 9.86 -4.41
C THR A 62 0.52 9.54 -5.89
N LYS A 63 1.56 10.10 -6.51
CA LYS A 63 1.96 9.85 -7.91
C LYS A 63 2.27 8.37 -8.19
N ALA A 64 2.62 7.58 -7.17
CA ALA A 64 2.89 6.15 -7.34
C ALA A 64 1.60 5.36 -7.61
N ASN A 65 0.51 5.66 -6.90
CA ASN A 65 -0.83 5.09 -7.10
C ASN A 65 -1.88 5.89 -6.31
N TYR A 66 -2.74 6.62 -6.99
CA TYR A 66 -3.78 7.47 -6.37
C TYR A 66 -5.15 6.79 -6.30
N SER A 67 -5.24 5.46 -6.46
CA SER A 67 -6.55 4.80 -6.39
C SER A 67 -7.19 4.97 -5.00
N PRO A 68 -8.52 5.13 -4.89
CA PRO A 68 -9.19 5.33 -3.61
C PRO A 68 -8.90 4.23 -2.58
N SER A 69 -8.76 2.98 -3.03
CA SER A 69 -8.44 1.85 -2.16
C SER A 69 -7.04 1.95 -1.54
N ILE A 70 -6.07 2.50 -2.29
CA ILE A 70 -4.70 2.72 -1.81
C ILE A 70 -4.64 3.90 -0.85
N ILE A 71 -5.33 4.99 -1.16
CA ILE A 71 -5.43 6.15 -0.26
C ILE A 71 -6.07 5.69 1.07
N LYS A 72 -7.18 4.95 1.03
CA LYS A 72 -7.81 4.39 2.24
C LYS A 72 -6.88 3.46 3.01
N LEU A 73 -6.14 2.59 2.32
CA LEU A 73 -5.17 1.69 2.95
C LEU A 73 -4.11 2.49 3.73
N PHE A 74 -3.49 3.49 3.10
CA PHE A 74 -2.44 4.27 3.75
C PHE A 74 -2.97 5.20 4.84
N ASN A 75 -4.18 5.72 4.69
CA ASN A 75 -4.84 6.50 5.75
C ASN A 75 -5.09 5.63 7.00
N ASN A 76 -5.58 4.41 6.83
CA ASN A 76 -5.76 3.44 7.92
C ASN A 76 -4.44 3.00 8.57
N LEU A 77 -3.34 3.11 7.84
CA LEU A 77 -2.00 2.81 8.34
C LEU A 77 -1.31 4.02 8.97
N ASP A 78 -1.99 5.16 9.07
CA ASP A 78 -1.47 6.39 9.66
C ASP A 78 -0.22 6.94 8.93
N LEU A 79 -0.31 7.01 7.60
CA LEU A 79 0.68 7.72 6.79
C LEU A 79 0.22 9.14 6.48
N HIS A 80 1.22 9.99 6.21
CA HIS A 80 1.01 11.26 5.52
C HIS A 80 0.99 11.05 4.00
N PHE A 81 0.64 12.08 3.25
CA PHE A 81 0.59 12.02 1.79
C PHE A 81 1.34 13.19 1.18
N ASP A 82 2.33 12.88 0.35
CA ASP A 82 3.06 13.85 -0.48
C ASP A 82 2.28 14.03 -1.79
N THR A 83 1.75 15.23 -1.97
CA THR A 83 0.88 15.61 -3.08
C THR A 83 1.53 16.67 -3.98
N PHE A 84 1.16 16.70 -5.26
CA PHE A 84 1.79 17.59 -6.24
C PHE A 84 0.88 18.67 -6.79
N THR A 85 -0.41 18.38 -6.88
CA THR A 85 -1.38 19.29 -7.47
C THR A 85 -2.58 19.45 -6.54
N ALA A 86 -3.25 20.60 -6.63
CA ALA A 86 -4.50 20.81 -5.90
C ALA A 86 -5.56 19.73 -6.22
N GLY A 87 -5.55 19.17 -7.44
CA GLY A 87 -6.44 18.08 -7.83
C GLY A 87 -6.17 16.78 -7.06
N GLU A 88 -4.91 16.47 -6.76
CA GLU A 88 -4.56 15.31 -5.91
C GLU A 88 -5.03 15.50 -4.47
N VAL A 89 -4.89 16.72 -3.92
CA VAL A 89 -5.40 17.06 -2.59
C VAL A 89 -6.92 16.89 -2.54
N VAL A 90 -7.65 17.44 -3.50
CA VAL A 90 -9.11 17.29 -3.58
C VAL A 90 -9.52 15.82 -3.68
N HIS A 91 -8.85 15.04 -4.52
CA HIS A 91 -9.12 13.61 -4.68
C HIS A 91 -8.86 12.83 -3.37
N LEU A 92 -7.76 13.13 -2.68
CA LEU A 92 -7.41 12.53 -1.40
C LEU A 92 -8.44 12.83 -0.31
N LEU A 93 -8.87 14.09 -0.20
CA LEU A 93 -9.91 14.50 0.76
C LEU A 93 -11.25 13.81 0.45
N ASN A 94 -11.62 13.70 -0.83
CA ASN A 94 -12.81 12.95 -1.25
C ASN A 94 -12.74 11.44 -0.92
N CYS A 95 -11.53 10.89 -0.80
CA CYS A 95 -11.32 9.51 -0.37
C CYS A 95 -11.35 9.34 1.17
N GLY A 96 -11.52 10.42 1.93
CA GLY A 96 -11.51 10.45 3.39
C GLY A 96 -10.12 10.65 4.01
N GLY A 97 -9.14 11.13 3.23
CA GLY A 97 -7.83 11.52 3.74
C GLY A 97 -7.90 12.73 4.68
N ASP A 98 -6.96 12.80 5.60
CA ASP A 98 -6.85 13.88 6.58
C ASP A 98 -6.06 15.06 6.01
N ALA A 99 -6.67 16.25 6.01
CA ALA A 99 -6.05 17.47 5.51
C ALA A 99 -4.78 17.87 6.28
N GLU A 100 -4.69 17.52 7.57
CA GLU A 100 -3.51 17.82 8.40
C GLU A 100 -2.32 16.93 8.04
N LYS A 101 -2.54 15.85 7.28
CA LYS A 101 -1.52 14.89 6.86
C LYS A 101 -1.10 15.04 5.41
N VAL A 102 -1.53 16.11 4.75
CA VAL A 102 -1.14 16.44 3.37
C VAL A 102 0.11 17.32 3.40
N MET A 103 1.10 16.95 2.57
CA MET A 103 2.36 17.67 2.38
C MET A 103 2.53 18.07 0.92
#